data_AF-A0A371PC45-F1
#
_entry.id   AF-A0A371PC45-F1
#
_cell.length_a   1.000
_cell.length_b   1.000
_cell.length_c   1.000
_cell.angle_alpha   90.00
_cell.angle_beta   90.00
_cell.angle_gamma   90.00
#
_symmetry.space_group_name_H-M   'P 1'
#
loop_
_entity.id
_entity.type
_entity.pdbx_description
1 polymer ?
#
loop_
_entity_poly.entity_id
_entity_poly.type
_entity_poly.pdbx_seq_one_letter_code
_entity_poly.pdbx_strand_id
1 'polypeptide(L)'
;MSAPFLLTYATLARAAAIWDDQAEVLRGGHKRLTDARSATGALGDRVAPVAERYLDTWLAQATTLAEAAQGRSVGLTSFMRSAAYFDASAAADIRAVLPWSERDLSGPMGPPRLVVPSPSPGPTPSPSPGPQP
;
A
#
# COMPACT_ATOMS: atom_id res chain seq x y z
N MET A 1 -4.25 19.80 12.24
CA MET A 1 -5.10 19.57 11.05
C MET A 1 -4.41 18.53 10.18
N SER A 2 -4.89 17.30 10.16
CA SER A 2 -4.32 16.22 9.35
C SER A 2 -4.84 16.34 7.91
N ALA A 3 -3.94 16.46 6.94
CA ALA A 3 -4.29 16.47 5.53
C ALA A 3 -4.90 15.11 5.13
N PRO A 4 -6.07 15.07 4.45
CA PRO A 4 -6.65 13.82 3.97
C PRO A 4 -5.75 13.18 2.90
N PHE A 5 -5.69 11.86 2.97
CA PHE A 5 -4.81 10.94 2.26
C PHE A 5 -5.00 11.00 0.73
N LEU A 6 -4.32 11.92 0.04
CA LEU A 6 -4.23 11.91 -1.43
C LEU A 6 -3.13 10.93 -1.88
N LEU A 7 -3.30 9.64 -1.57
CA LEU A 7 -2.42 8.62 -2.13
C LEU A 7 -2.94 8.27 -3.53
N THR A 8 -2.20 8.69 -4.56
CA THR A 8 -2.63 8.49 -5.94
C THR A 8 -2.50 7.03 -6.35
N TYR A 9 -3.32 6.60 -7.31
CA TYR A 9 -3.18 5.28 -7.94
C TYR A 9 -1.75 5.03 -8.45
N ALA A 10 -1.13 6.05 -9.06
CA ALA A 10 0.25 5.98 -9.53
C ALA A 10 1.26 5.75 -8.39
N THR A 11 1.04 6.35 -7.22
CA THR A 11 1.87 6.12 -6.02
C THR A 11 1.75 4.68 -5.53
N LEU A 12 0.54 4.12 -5.49
CA LEU A 12 0.31 2.73 -5.10
C LEU A 12 0.92 1.74 -6.10
N ALA A 13 0.75 1.99 -7.39
CA ALA A 13 1.34 1.16 -8.45
C ALA A 13 2.87 1.17 -8.39
N ARG A 14 3.47 2.35 -8.17
CA ARG A 14 4.92 2.46 -7.98
C ARG A 14 5.39 1.72 -6.73
N ALA A 15 4.66 1.83 -5.62
CA ALA A 15 5.00 1.11 -4.40
C ALA A 15 4.92 -0.41 -4.60
N ALA A 16 3.90 -0.91 -5.32
CA ALA A 16 3.79 -2.32 -5.66
C ALA A 16 4.99 -2.81 -6.48
N ALA A 17 5.37 -2.07 -7.52
CA ALA A 17 6.54 -2.38 -8.34
C ALA A 17 7.84 -2.42 -7.51
N ILE A 18 8.06 -1.44 -6.62
CA ILE A 18 9.24 -1.43 -5.74
C ILE A 18 9.29 -2.68 -4.83
N TRP A 19 8.14 -3.08 -4.28
CA TRP A 19 8.08 -4.29 -3.45
C TRP A 19 8.33 -5.57 -4.26
N ASP A 20 7.89 -5.62 -5.51
CA ASP A 20 8.15 -6.73 -6.43
C ASP A 20 9.65 -6.82 -6.77
N ASP A 21 10.26 -5.68 -7.14
CA ASP A 21 11.70 -5.59 -7.41
C ASP A 21 12.53 -6.03 -6.19
N GLN A 22 12.13 -5.63 -4.98
CA GLN A 22 12.79 -6.06 -3.76
C GLN A 22 12.66 -7.58 -3.54
N ALA A 23 11.51 -8.18 -3.83
CA ALA A 23 11.34 -9.62 -3.77
C ALA A 23 12.30 -10.33 -4.72
N GLU A 24 12.46 -9.83 -5.95
CA GLU A 24 13.39 -10.37 -6.94
C GLU A 24 14.85 -10.24 -6.52
N VAL A 25 15.25 -9.09 -5.97
CA VAL A 25 16.61 -8.89 -5.44
C VAL A 25 16.93 -9.91 -4.33
N LEU A 26 15.96 -10.17 -3.43
CA LEU A 26 16.09 -11.14 -2.36
C LEU A 26 16.16 -12.59 -2.87
N ARG A 27 15.36 -12.95 -3.88
CA ARG A 27 15.45 -14.26 -4.57
C ARG A 27 16.82 -14.45 -5.23
N GLY A 28 17.35 -13.40 -5.85
CA GLY A 28 18.71 -13.40 -6.38
C GLY A 28 19.77 -13.59 -5.28
N GLY A 29 19.57 -12.97 -4.12
CA GLY A 29 20.40 -13.19 -2.92
C GLY A 29 20.35 -14.63 -2.42
N HIS A 30 19.16 -15.21 -2.31
CA HIS A 30 18.96 -16.61 -1.94
C HIS A 30 19.70 -17.56 -2.88
N LYS A 31 19.61 -17.33 -4.20
CA LYS A 31 20.36 -18.12 -5.19
C LYS A 31 21.86 -18.06 -4.93
N ARG A 32 22.43 -16.87 -4.77
CA ARG A 32 23.86 -16.70 -4.46
C ARG A 32 24.28 -17.39 -3.16
N LEU A 33 23.44 -17.36 -2.14
CA LEU A 33 23.69 -18.08 -0.88
C LEU A 33 23.66 -19.60 -1.06
N THR A 34 22.76 -20.10 -1.90
CA THR A 34 22.67 -21.53 -2.24
C THR A 34 23.92 -21.97 -3.01
N ASP A 35 24.37 -21.16 -3.97
CA ASP A 35 25.61 -21.39 -4.70
C ASP A 35 26.81 -21.39 -3.72
N ALA A 36 26.89 -20.42 -2.80
CA ALA A 36 27.94 -20.37 -1.78
C ALA A 36 27.92 -21.60 -0.85
N ARG A 37 26.72 -22.11 -0.51
CA ARG A 37 26.57 -23.34 0.27
C ARG A 37 27.17 -24.54 -0.43
N SER A 38 27.05 -24.64 -1.76
CA SER A 38 27.66 -25.75 -2.50
C SER A 38 29.20 -25.78 -2.40
N ALA A 39 29.83 -24.66 -2.06
CA ALA A 39 31.28 -24.53 -1.92
C ALA A 39 31.79 -24.75 -0.47
N THR A 40 30.92 -24.93 0.53
CA THR A 40 31.34 -25.07 1.95
C THR A 40 32.21 -26.30 2.20
N GLY A 41 32.09 -27.35 1.38
CA GLY A 41 32.93 -28.54 1.47
C GLY A 41 34.43 -28.23 1.35
N ALA A 42 34.81 -27.15 0.67
CA ALA A 42 36.21 -26.73 0.56
C ALA A 42 36.80 -26.17 1.87
N LEU A 43 35.96 -25.88 2.88
CA LEU A 43 36.37 -25.37 4.19
C LEU A 43 36.86 -26.47 5.14
N GLY A 44 36.70 -27.74 4.77
CA GLY A 44 37.07 -28.90 5.57
C GLY A 44 36.07 -29.24 6.69
N ASP A 45 36.18 -30.47 7.20
CA ASP A 45 35.16 -31.11 8.06
C ASP A 45 34.84 -30.35 9.35
N ARG A 46 35.78 -29.56 9.87
CA ARG A 46 35.58 -28.78 11.10
C ARG A 46 34.76 -27.51 10.86
N VAL A 47 34.95 -26.84 9.72
CA VAL A 47 34.38 -25.51 9.44
C VAL A 47 33.11 -25.60 8.60
N ALA A 48 33.06 -26.55 7.66
CA ALA A 48 31.94 -26.73 6.75
C ALA A 48 30.57 -26.82 7.47
N PRO A 49 30.40 -27.61 8.55
CA PRO A 49 29.11 -27.73 9.22
C PRO A 49 28.65 -26.42 9.90
N VAL A 50 29.59 -25.60 10.39
CA VAL A 50 29.28 -24.32 11.02
C VAL A 50 28.89 -23.30 9.95
N ALA A 51 29.62 -23.27 8.83
CA ALA A 51 29.30 -22.42 7.68
C ALA A 51 27.93 -22.75 7.09
N GLU A 52 27.59 -24.05 6.97
CA GLU A 52 26.29 -24.50 6.48
C GLU A 52 25.14 -24.04 7.37
N ARG A 53 25.24 -24.18 8.70
CA ARG A 53 24.20 -23.69 9.63
C ARG A 53 24.02 -22.17 9.54
N TYR A 54 25.11 -21.43 9.37
CA TYR A 54 25.04 -19.99 9.17
C TYR A 54 24.31 -19.66 7.87
N LEU A 55 24.67 -20.34 6.76
CA LEU A 55 24.00 -20.15 5.46
C LEU A 55 22.53 -20.57 5.50
N ASP A 56 22.17 -21.64 6.20
CA ASP A 56 20.78 -22.06 6.42
C ASP A 56 19.94 -20.94 7.04
N THR A 57 20.50 -20.26 8.04
CA THR A 57 19.83 -19.13 8.71
C THR A 57 19.56 -17.99 7.73
N TRP A 58 20.54 -17.63 6.91
CA TRP A 58 20.40 -16.55 5.93
C TRP A 58 19.50 -16.93 4.75
N LEU A 59 19.53 -18.17 4.29
CA LEU A 59 18.62 -18.68 3.27
C LEU A 59 17.18 -18.57 3.76
N ALA A 60 16.89 -19.04 4.97
CA ALA A 60 15.56 -18.92 5.57
C ALA A 60 15.11 -17.45 5.67
N GLN A 61 15.98 -16.56 6.15
CA GLN A 61 15.66 -15.13 6.25
C GLN A 61 15.41 -14.48 4.88
N ALA A 62 16.25 -14.78 3.88
CA ALA A 62 16.08 -14.25 2.52
C ALA A 62 14.73 -14.69 1.92
N THR A 63 14.34 -15.95 2.14
CA THR A 63 13.03 -16.47 1.72
C THR A 63 11.89 -15.75 2.40
N THR A 64 11.89 -15.64 3.74
CA THR A 64 10.84 -14.94 4.48
C THR A 64 10.70 -13.49 4.05
N LEU A 65 11.81 -12.79 3.83
CA LEU A 65 11.79 -11.40 3.38
C LEU A 65 11.26 -11.27 1.95
N ALA A 66 11.64 -12.19 1.04
CA ALA A 66 11.15 -12.19 -0.33
C ALA A 66 9.64 -12.44 -0.40
N GLU A 67 9.14 -13.40 0.38
CA GLU A 67 7.70 -13.68 0.50
C GLU A 67 6.93 -12.48 1.07
N ALA A 68 7.47 -11.83 2.11
CA ALA A 68 6.86 -10.64 2.68
C ALA A 68 6.82 -9.47 1.68
N ALA A 69 7.89 -9.24 0.93
CA ALA A 69 7.94 -8.23 -0.12
C ALA A 69 6.93 -8.52 -1.24
N GLN A 70 6.88 -9.77 -1.72
CA GLN A 70 5.90 -10.20 -2.71
C GLN A 70 4.46 -10.01 -2.20
N GLY A 71 4.20 -10.41 -0.95
CA GLY A 71 2.90 -10.27 -0.31
C GLY A 71 2.43 -8.82 -0.27
N ARG A 72 3.34 -7.86 -0.02
CA ARG A 72 3.04 -6.42 -0.08
C ARG A 72 2.71 -5.96 -1.51
N SER A 73 3.49 -6.37 -2.50
CA SER A 73 3.22 -6.07 -3.91
C SER A 73 1.83 -6.57 -4.36
N VAL A 74 1.54 -7.84 -4.05
CA VAL A 74 0.24 -8.48 -4.36
C VAL A 74 -0.90 -7.79 -3.60
N GLY A 75 -0.71 -7.49 -2.32
CA GLY A 75 -1.68 -6.79 -1.49
C GLY A 75 -2.05 -5.41 -2.04
N LEU A 76 -1.04 -4.62 -2.44
CA LEU A 76 -1.26 -3.31 -3.08
C LEU A 76 -1.98 -3.45 -4.42
N THR A 77 -1.61 -4.43 -5.25
CA THR A 77 -2.26 -4.69 -6.54
C THR A 77 -3.71 -5.12 -6.37
N SER A 78 -4.00 -5.98 -5.39
CA SER A 78 -5.35 -6.41 -5.04
C SER A 78 -6.19 -5.23 -4.52
N PHE A 79 -5.63 -4.42 -3.63
CA PHE A 79 -6.28 -3.21 -3.13
C PHE A 79 -6.65 -2.24 -4.26
N MET A 80 -5.72 -1.95 -5.17
CA MET A 80 -5.97 -1.08 -6.32
C MET A 80 -7.10 -1.60 -7.22
N ARG A 81 -7.17 -2.92 -7.43
CA ARG A 81 -8.25 -3.56 -8.22
C ARG A 81 -9.61 -3.41 -7.52
N SER A 82 -9.66 -3.68 -6.22
CA SER A 82 -10.88 -3.54 -5.43
C SER A 82 -11.36 -2.10 -5.40
N ALA A 83 -10.45 -1.14 -5.22
CA ALA A 83 -10.78 0.29 -5.24
C ALA A 83 -11.39 0.72 -6.58
N ALA A 84 -10.81 0.29 -7.70
CA ALA A 84 -11.36 0.58 -9.02
C ALA A 84 -12.75 -0.05 -9.25
N TYR A 85 -12.97 -1.27 -8.73
CA TYR A 85 -14.27 -1.93 -8.81
C TYR A 85 -15.34 -1.19 -8.00
N PHE A 86 -15.02 -0.81 -6.75
CA PHE A 86 -15.95 -0.06 -5.90
C PHE A 86 -16.26 1.33 -6.46
N ASP A 87 -15.27 2.01 -7.02
CA ASP A 87 -15.47 3.30 -7.68
C ASP A 87 -16.42 3.18 -8.89
N ALA A 88 -16.22 2.16 -9.74
CA ALA A 88 -17.10 1.89 -10.85
C ALA A 88 -18.54 1.56 -10.41
N SER A 89 -18.70 0.76 -9.34
CA SER A 89 -20.01 0.43 -8.77
C SER A 89 -20.70 1.66 -8.19
N ALA A 90 -19.99 2.47 -7.40
CA ALA A 90 -20.54 3.70 -6.83
C ALA A 90 -20.94 4.70 -7.91
N ALA A 91 -20.13 4.82 -8.97
CA ALA A 91 -20.47 5.67 -10.12
C ALA A 91 -21.70 5.15 -10.88
N ALA A 92 -21.93 3.84 -10.92
CA ALA A 92 -23.13 3.24 -11.50
C ALA A 92 -24.38 3.48 -10.63
N ASP A 93 -24.26 3.32 -9.31
CA ASP A 93 -25.35 3.57 -8.35
C ASP A 93 -25.79 5.04 -8.35
N ILE A 94 -24.83 5.97 -8.37
CA ILE A 94 -25.12 7.40 -8.49
C ILE A 94 -25.82 7.69 -9.83
N ARG A 95 -25.32 7.14 -10.95
CA ARG A 95 -25.97 7.28 -12.26
C ARG A 95 -27.40 6.72 -12.27
N ALA A 96 -27.68 5.66 -11.52
CA ALA A 96 -29.01 5.08 -11.43
C ALA A 96 -30.03 6.02 -10.78
N VAL A 97 -29.61 6.86 -9.83
CA VAL A 97 -30.48 7.83 -9.14
C VAL A 97 -30.55 9.21 -9.80
N LEU A 98 -29.63 9.53 -10.72
CA LEU A 98 -29.67 10.78 -11.47
C LEU A 98 -30.86 10.84 -12.44
N PRO A 99 -31.40 12.05 -12.72
CA PRO A 99 -32.36 12.27 -13.79
C PRO A 99 -31.84 11.74 -15.13
N TRP A 100 -32.71 11.18 -15.97
CA TRP A 100 -32.31 10.51 -17.22
C TRP A 100 -31.43 11.40 -18.12
N SER A 101 -31.72 12.70 -18.18
CA SER A 101 -30.95 13.70 -18.94
C SER A 101 -29.52 13.91 -18.46
N GLU A 102 -29.19 13.50 -17.23
CA GLU A 102 -27.89 13.73 -16.58
C GLU A 102 -27.03 12.45 -16.50
N ARG A 103 -27.55 11.30 -16.92
CA ARG A 103 -26.87 10.00 -16.80
C ARG A 103 -25.65 9.84 -17.71
N ASP A 104 -25.60 10.60 -18.82
CA ASP A 104 -24.57 10.49 -19.87
C ASP A 104 -23.48 11.58 -19.79
N LEU A 105 -23.45 12.39 -18.73
CA LEU A 105 -22.40 13.40 -18.52
C LEU A 105 -21.06 12.72 -18.22
N SER A 106 -20.40 12.30 -19.29
CA SER A 106 -19.06 11.71 -19.34
C SER A 106 -17.98 12.80 -19.22
N GLY A 107 -18.07 13.64 -18.18
CA GLY A 107 -16.97 14.54 -17.82
C GLY A 107 -15.91 13.76 -17.05
N PRO A 108 -14.61 14.15 -17.10
CA PRO A 108 -13.58 13.53 -16.27
C PRO A 108 -13.99 13.70 -14.81
N MET A 109 -14.49 12.62 -14.21
CA MET A 109 -14.80 12.53 -12.80
C MET A 109 -13.45 12.57 -12.09
N GLY A 110 -12.95 13.78 -11.82
CA GLY A 110 -11.91 13.99 -10.84
C GLY A 110 -12.33 13.32 -9.52
N PRO A 111 -11.38 12.93 -8.66
CA PRO A 111 -11.68 12.12 -7.48
C PRO A 111 -12.85 12.73 -6.70
N PRO A 112 -13.79 11.91 -6.20
CA PRO A 112 -14.97 12.41 -5.51
C PRO A 112 -14.53 13.31 -4.37
N ARG A 113 -14.75 14.62 -4.52
CA ARG A 113 -14.66 15.55 -3.40
C ARG A 113 -15.87 15.24 -2.54
N LEU A 114 -15.67 14.46 -1.48
CA LEU A 114 -16.63 14.36 -0.40
C LEU A 114 -16.86 15.78 0.14
N VAL A 115 -17.90 16.45 -0.34
CA VAL A 115 -18.40 17.67 0.27
C VAL A 115 -19.08 17.22 1.55
N VAL A 116 -18.32 17.18 2.65
CA VAL A 116 -18.92 17.07 3.98
C VAL A 116 -19.79 18.32 4.15
N PRO A 117 -21.09 18.19 4.49
CA PRO A 117 -21.91 19.34 4.83
C PRO A 117 -21.20 20.10 5.96
N SER A 118 -20.86 21.36 5.71
CA SER A 118 -20.30 22.23 6.73
C SER A 118 -21.28 22.24 7.91
N PRO A 119 -20.86 21.99 9.16
CA PRO A 119 -21.76 22.21 10.29
C PRO A 119 -22.16 23.69 10.25
N SER A 120 -23.47 23.95 10.28
CA SER A 120 -24.02 25.30 10.43
C SER A 120 -23.27 26.02 11.56
N PRO A 121 -22.91 27.30 11.38
CA PRO A 121 -22.33 28.07 12.49
C PRO A 121 -23.33 28.05 13.64
N GLY A 122 -22.95 27.41 14.74
CA GLY A 122 -23.73 27.40 15.97
C GLY A 122 -23.97 28.83 16.47
N PRO A 123 -25.01 29.05 17.29
CA PRO A 123 -25.37 30.39 17.75
C PRO A 123 -24.20 31.05 18.48
N THR A 124 -23.86 32.25 18.05
CA THR A 124 -22.86 33.14 18.63
C THR A 124 -23.03 33.24 20.15
N PRO A 125 -21.99 33.01 20.98
CA PRO A 125 -22.10 33.28 22.41
C PRO A 125 -22.30 34.78 22.65
N SER A 126 -23.35 35.09 23.42
CA SER A 126 -23.70 36.43 23.87
C SER A 126 -22.57 37.03 24.73
N PRO A 127 -22.23 38.33 24.60
CA PRO A 127 -21.17 38.93 25.40
C PRO A 127 -21.60 39.07 26.87
N SER A 128 -20.76 38.57 27.79
CA SER A 128 -20.90 38.81 29.24
C SER A 128 -20.74 40.31 29.56
N PRO A 129 -21.54 40.88 30.49
CA PRO A 129 -21.36 42.24 30.96
C PRO A 129 -20.06 42.36 31.77
N GLY A 130 -19.29 43.42 31.50
CA GLY A 130 -18.01 43.72 32.15
C GLY A 130 -18.11 44.03 33.65
N PRO A 131 -16.97 44.06 34.35
CA PRO A 131 -16.93 44.31 35.79
C PRO A 131 -17.29 45.78 36.08
N GLN A 132 -18.30 45.99 36.93
CA GLN A 132 -18.54 47.31 37.52
C GLN A 132 -17.57 47.59 38.68
N PRO A 133 -17.16 48.85 38.86
CA PRO A 133 -16.18 49.29 39.88
C PRO A 133 -16.70 49.24 41.32
#